data_AF-A0A955FW24-F1
#
_entry.id   AF-A0A955FW24-F1
#
_cell.length_a   1.000
_cell.length_b   1.000
_cell.length_c   1.000
_cell.angle_alpha   90.00
_cell.angle_beta   90.00
_cell.angle_gamma   90.00
#
_symmetry.space_group_name_H-M   'P 1'
#
loop_
_entity.id
_entity.type
_entity.pdbx_description
1 polymer ?
#
loop_
_entity_poly.entity_id
_entity_poly.type
_entity_poly.pdbx_seq_one_letter_code
_entity_poly.pdbx_strand_id
1 'polypeptide(L)'
;MFYVYILKSETRYRLYIGKTTDLKKRLKEHNAGQNASTKPYRPWELIFYEAYVKRSDATRREKYLKTTQGHQAIHRMLQDYMQEYKDMHFEYQGSTT
;
A
#
# COMPACT_ATOMS: atom_id res chain seq x y z
N MET A 1 16.27 4.57 -7.46
CA MET A 1 15.09 3.73 -7.72
C MET A 1 13.90 4.33 -6.99
N PHE A 2 12.69 4.23 -7.55
CA PHE A 2 11.44 4.65 -6.92
C PHE A 2 10.57 3.42 -6.72
N TYR A 3 9.91 3.31 -5.57
CA TYR A 3 9.07 2.17 -5.23
C TYR A 3 7.63 2.62 -5.05
N VAL A 4 6.71 1.86 -5.62
CA VAL A 4 5.28 1.90 -5.25
C VAL A 4 5.03 0.67 -4.39
N TYR A 5 4.33 0.83 -3.28
CA TYR A 5 4.15 -0.25 -2.30
C TYR A 5 2.73 -0.30 -1.77
N ILE A 6 2.36 -1.49 -1.29
CA ILE A 6 1.09 -1.77 -0.62
C ILE A 6 1.41 -2.32 0.76
N LEU A 7 0.89 -1.63 1.78
CA LEU A 7 0.92 -2.12 3.16
C LEU A 7 -0.45 -2.64 3.56
N LYS A 8 -0.50 -3.68 4.36
CA LYS A 8 -1.70 -4.20 5.02
C LYS A 8 -1.59 -3.95 6.52
N SER A 9 -2.64 -3.40 7.12
CA SER A 9 -2.73 -3.35 8.57
C SER A 9 -3.01 -4.77 9.10
N GLU A 10 -2.31 -5.20 10.14
CA GLU A 10 -2.57 -6.51 10.75
C GLU A 10 -3.82 -6.48 11.64
N THR A 11 -4.10 -5.32 12.25
CA THR A 11 -5.19 -5.15 13.21
C THR A 11 -6.50 -4.74 12.54
N ARG A 12 -6.43 -4.26 11.30
CA ARG A 12 -7.57 -3.72 10.55
C ARG A 12 -7.47 -4.20 9.10
N TYR A 13 -8.57 -4.53 8.46
CA TYR A 13 -8.61 -4.87 7.03
C TYR A 13 -8.43 -3.61 6.19
N ARG A 14 -7.24 -3.01 6.25
CA ARG A 14 -6.93 -1.75 5.59
C ARG A 14 -5.65 -1.89 4.79
N LEU A 15 -5.72 -1.46 3.54
CA LEU A 15 -4.58 -1.35 2.64
C LEU A 15 -4.14 0.11 2.51
N TYR A 16 -2.85 0.33 2.52
CA TYR A 16 -2.24 1.63 2.27
C TYR A 16 -1.37 1.55 1.01
N ILE A 17 -1.60 2.47 0.08
CA ILE A 17 -0.85 2.55 -1.19
C ILE A 17 -0.01 3.82 -1.15
N GLY A 18 1.30 3.67 -1.31
CA GLY A 18 2.22 4.80 -1.32
C GLY A 18 3.40 4.61 -2.25
N LYS A 19 4.22 5.65 -2.32
CA LYS A 19 5.53 5.59 -2.99
C LYS A 19 6.65 6.14 -2.13
N THR A 20 7.87 5.68 -2.37
CA THR A 20 9.08 6.09 -1.63
C THR A 20 10.33 5.82 -2.46
N THR A 21 11.44 6.44 -2.11
CA THR A 21 12.78 6.07 -2.61
C THR A 21 13.48 5.06 -1.70
N ASP A 22 12.97 4.86 -0.48
CA ASP A 22 13.46 3.92 0.51
C ASP A 22 12.30 3.18 1.17
N LEU A 23 12.12 1.91 0.79
CA LEU A 23 11.02 1.07 1.24
C LEU A 23 11.19 0.63 2.70
N LYS A 24 12.42 0.30 3.11
CA LYS A 24 12.73 -0.17 4.47
C LYS A 24 12.52 0.94 5.48
N LYS A 25 13.03 2.14 5.18
CA LYS A 25 12.83 3.32 6.04
C LYS A 25 11.34 3.64 6.16
N ARG A 26 10.61 3.67 5.04
CA ARG A 26 9.18 4.01 5.04
C ARG A 26 8.33 3.03 5.86
N LEU A 27 8.59 1.72 5.77
CA LEU A 27 7.89 0.75 6.61
C LEU A 27 8.14 1.00 8.11
N LYS A 28 9.38 1.31 8.49
CA LYS A 28 9.72 1.68 9.88
C LYS A 28 8.99 2.95 10.31
N GLU A 29 8.90 3.98 9.47
CA GLU A 29 8.19 5.24 9.77
C GLU A 29 6.69 5.00 10.03
N HIS A 30 6.04 4.18 9.18
CA HIS A 30 4.63 3.80 9.37
C HIS A 30 4.43 3.06 10.69
N ASN A 31 5.29 2.11 11.03
CA ASN A 31 5.20 1.34 12.28
C ASN A 31 5.64 2.14 13.52
N ALA A 32 6.47 3.17 13.36
CA ALA A 32 6.75 4.13 14.41
C ALA A 32 5.57 5.10 14.66
N GLY A 33 4.57 5.11 13.78
CA GLY A 33 3.38 5.97 13.94
C GLY A 33 3.65 7.44 13.64
N GLN A 34 4.66 7.73 12.80
CA GLN A 34 5.07 9.10 12.47
C GLN A 34 4.05 9.83 11.57
N ASN A 35 3.10 9.11 10.97
CA ASN A 35 2.03 9.68 10.18
C ASN A 35 0.70 9.51 10.91
N ALA A 36 0.11 10.63 11.34
CA ALA A 36 -1.15 10.68 12.11
C ALA A 36 -2.28 9.90 11.44
N SER A 37 -2.38 9.94 10.11
CA SER A 37 -3.44 9.23 9.37
C SER A 37 -3.24 7.72 9.32
N THR A 38 -2.03 7.21 9.52
CA THR A 38 -1.71 5.77 9.45
C THR A 38 -1.38 5.16 10.80
N LYS A 39 -1.09 5.99 11.81
CA LYS A 39 -0.75 5.60 13.19
C LYS A 39 -1.82 4.71 13.86
N PRO A 40 -3.15 4.94 13.67
CA PRO A 40 -4.19 4.13 14.30
C PRO A 40 -4.27 2.69 13.77
N TYR A 41 -3.72 2.41 12.58
CA TYR A 41 -3.85 1.14 11.88
C TYR A 41 -2.56 0.32 11.90
N ARG A 42 -1.65 0.62 12.82
CA ARG A 42 -0.46 -0.19 13.06
C ARG A 42 -0.84 -1.52 13.75
N PRO A 43 0.00 -2.56 13.66
CA PRO A 43 1.19 -2.66 12.82
C PRO A 43 0.84 -2.84 11.34
N TRP A 44 1.74 -2.38 10.48
CA TRP A 44 1.69 -2.48 9.03
C TRP A 44 2.69 -3.51 8.54
N GLU A 45 2.21 -4.36 7.65
CA GLU A 45 2.97 -5.38 6.92
C GLU A 45 3.12 -4.95 5.46
N LEU A 46 4.31 -5.12 4.89
CA LEU A 46 4.53 -4.90 3.46
C LEU A 46 4.13 -6.16 2.70
N ILE A 47 3.07 -6.09 1.91
CA ILE A 47 2.55 -7.25 1.15
C ILE A 47 2.97 -7.23 -0.32
N PHE A 48 3.34 -6.07 -0.86
CA PHE A 48 3.72 -5.94 -2.27
C PHE A 48 4.50 -4.64 -2.53
N TYR A 49 5.39 -4.68 -3.53
CA TYR A 49 6.01 -3.47 -4.10
C TYR A 49 6.43 -3.65 -5.57
N GLU A 50 6.49 -2.54 -6.31
CA GLU A 50 7.04 -2.42 -7.66
C GLU A 50 8.17 -1.39 -7.68
N ALA A 51 9.22 -1.64 -8.48
CA ALA A 51 10.36 -0.75 -8.62
C ALA A 51 10.38 -0.07 -9.99
N TYR A 52 10.72 1.23 -10.00
CA TYR A 52 10.72 2.10 -11.17
C TYR A 52 11.99 2.94 -11.24
N VAL A 53 12.59 3.02 -12.43
CA VAL A 53 13.75 3.88 -12.66
C VAL A 53 13.36 5.36 -12.65
N LYS A 54 12.21 5.71 -13.26
CA LYS A 54 11.73 7.09 -13.35
C LYS A 54 10.64 7.38 -12.32
N ARG A 55 10.73 8.56 -11.68
CA ARG A 55 9.75 9.02 -10.68
C ARG A 55 8.34 9.18 -11.26
N SER A 56 8.25 9.61 -12.51
CA SER A 56 6.98 9.83 -13.22
C SER A 56 6.18 8.53 -13.38
N ASP A 57 6.86 7.43 -13.69
CA ASP A 57 6.22 6.12 -13.84
C ASP A 57 5.69 5.60 -12.52
N ALA A 58 6.50 5.67 -11.44
CA ALA A 58 6.05 5.35 -10.09
C ALA A 58 4.85 6.21 -9.67
N THR A 59 4.85 7.50 -10.01
CA THR A 59 3.74 8.41 -9.66
C THR A 59 2.47 8.08 -10.43
N ARG A 60 2.57 7.78 -11.73
CA ARG A 60 1.41 7.37 -12.55
C ARG A 60 0.85 6.05 -12.05
N ARG A 61 1.72 5.10 -11.70
CA ARG A 61 1.32 3.81 -11.13
C ARG A 61 0.63 3.96 -9.79
N GLU A 62 1.22 4.69 -8.84
CA GLU A 62 0.61 4.97 -7.53
C GLU A 62 -0.80 5.58 -7.70
N LYS A 63 -0.94 6.58 -8.58
CA LYS A 63 -2.24 7.20 -8.87
C LYS A 63 -3.23 6.19 -9.43
N TYR A 64 -2.82 5.36 -10.39
CA TYR A 64 -3.68 4.30 -10.93
C TYR A 64 -4.12 3.31 -9.84
N LEU A 65 -3.20 2.85 -9.00
CA LEU A 65 -3.49 1.88 -7.95
C LEU A 65 -4.49 2.40 -6.92
N LYS A 66 -4.57 3.72 -6.70
CA LYS A 66 -5.56 4.37 -5.82
C LYS A 66 -6.96 4.55 -6.45
N THR A 67 -7.16 4.15 -7.70
CA THR A 67 -8.48 4.15 -8.35
C THR A 67 -9.21 2.85 -8.10
N THR A 68 -10.53 2.82 -8.33
CA THR A 68 -11.34 1.58 -8.25
C THR A 68 -10.79 0.46 -9.14
N GLN A 69 -10.38 0.79 -10.37
CA GLN A 69 -9.78 -0.20 -11.28
C GLN A 69 -8.41 -0.67 -10.78
N GLY A 70 -7.65 0.23 -10.16
CA GLY A 70 -6.40 -0.07 -9.46
C GLY A 70 -6.59 -1.05 -8.32
N HIS A 71 -7.59 -0.83 -7.46
CA HIS A 71 -7.93 -1.74 -6.36
C HIS A 71 -8.28 -3.15 -6.89
N GLN A 72 -9.09 -3.23 -7.96
CA GLN A 72 -9.38 -4.52 -8.60
C GLN A 72 -8.10 -5.17 -9.17
N ALA A 73 -7.18 -4.39 -9.73
CA ALA A 73 -5.90 -4.90 -10.21
C ALA A 73 -5.05 -5.46 -9.07
N ILE A 74 -5.05 -4.82 -7.89
CA ILE A 74 -4.37 -5.33 -6.69
C ILE A 74 -4.94 -6.69 -6.30
N HIS A 75 -6.27 -6.83 -6.21
CA HIS A 75 -6.90 -8.11 -5.88
C HIS A 75 -6.58 -9.21 -6.90
N ARG A 76 -6.50 -8.87 -8.20
CA ARG A 76 -6.10 -9.84 -9.23
C ARG A 76 -4.62 -10.21 -9.12
N MET A 77 -3.74 -9.25 -8.89
CA MET A 77 -2.29 -9.50 -8.78
C MET A 77 -1.93 -10.28 -7.52
N LEU A 78 -2.65 -10.05 -6.42
CA LEU A 78 -2.43 -10.69 -5.13
C LEU A 78 -3.53 -11.72 -4.83
N GLN A 79 -4.06 -12.39 -5.85
CA GLN A 79 -5.24 -13.25 -5.73
C GLN A 79 -5.08 -14.30 -4.62
N ASP A 80 -3.98 -15.05 -4.62
CA ASP A 80 -3.77 -16.13 -3.64
C ASP A 80 -3.61 -15.58 -2.23
N TYR A 81 -2.87 -14.47 -2.07
CA TYR A 81 -2.73 -13.79 -0.78
C TYR A 81 -4.08 -13.25 -0.27
N MET A 82 -4.88 -12.65 -1.15
CA MET A 82 -6.17 -12.08 -0.80
C MET A 82 -7.24 -13.15 -0.54
N GLN A 83 -7.06 -14.37 -1.06
CA GLN A 83 -7.96 -15.49 -0.84
C GLN A 83 -8.07 -15.87 0.64
N GLU A 84 -7.00 -15.69 1.42
CA GLU A 84 -6.99 -15.88 2.88
C GLU A 84 -7.94 -14.92 3.60
N TYR A 85 -8.32 -13.82 2.95
CA TYR A 85 -9.14 -12.73 3.49
C TYR A 85 -10.45 -12.54 2.69
N LYS A 86 -10.88 -13.55 1.92
CA LYS A 86 -12.02 -13.46 0.98
C LYS A 86 -13.35 -13.01 1.62
N ASP A 87 -13.53 -13.30 2.91
CA ASP A 87 -14.75 -13.00 3.67
C ASP A 87 -14.69 -11.62 4.34
N MET A 88 -13.63 -10.85 4.08
CA MET A 88 -13.35 -9.56 4.71
C MET A 88 -13.36 -8.43 3.68
N HIS A 89 -13.85 -7.27 4.09
CA HIS A 89 -13.87 -6.07 3.25
C HIS A 89 -12.68 -5.19 3.56
N PHE A 90 -11.80 -4.99 2.58
CA PHE A 90 -10.66 -4.09 2.72
C PHE A 90 -11.04 -2.64 2.46
N GLU A 91 -10.67 -1.76 3.39
CA GLU A 91 -10.63 -0.32 3.17
C GLU A 91 -9.32 0.09 2.49
N TYR A 92 -9.40 1.04 1.56
CA TYR A 92 -8.23 1.58 0.87
C TYR A 92 -7.94 3.00 1.34
N GLN A 93 -6.78 3.20 1.95
CA GLN A 93 -6.33 4.52 2.37
C GLN A 93 -5.58 5.21 1.23
N GLY A 94 -6.28 6.10 0.52
CA GLY A 94 -5.66 7.02 -0.42
C GLY A 94 -4.98 8.15 0.35
N SER A 95 -3.65 8.27 0.26
CA SER A 95 -2.99 9.47 0.77
C SER A 95 -3.37 10.66 -0.12
N THR A 96 -4.33 11.45 0.34
CA THR A 96 -4.50 12.84 -0.07
C THR A 96 -3.30 13.61 0.50
N THR A 97 -2.27 13.76 -0.33
CA THR A 97 -1.30 14.83 -0.20
C THR A 97 -0.97 15.30 -1.60
#